data_AF-A0A3D1IWN4-F1
#
_entry.id   AF-A0A3D1IWN4-F1
#
_cell.length_a   1.000
_cell.length_b   1.000
_cell.length_c   1.000
_cell.angle_alpha   90.00
_cell.angle_beta   90.00
_cell.angle_gamma   90.00
#
_symmetry.space_group_name_H-M   'P 1'
#
loop_
_entity.id
_entity.type
_entity.pdbx_description
1 polymer ?
#
loop_
_entity_poly.entity_id
_entity_poly.type
_entity_poly.pdbx_seq_one_letter_code
_entity_poly.pdbx_strand_id
1 'polypeptide(L)'
;MNVLKPHLQITVFTLLAAGKSQREIARVTQIDRKAIRRLTVLYVAEQAKAPGVATGSVSEKPPPRPPGPNRVSTSSCEPHRPFIEEQLRLRRNFTAIYQELVDQFGFTASYNSVKRFAGTIVGHEPEQFDRLEFRAGEEVQVDYGEGALTLVP
;
A
#
# COMPACT_ATOMS: atom_id res chain seq x y z
N MET A 1 -4.00 17.63 9.78
CA MET A 1 -2.68 17.36 10.40
C MET A 1 -1.74 18.50 10.07
N ASN A 2 -1.24 19.24 11.07
CA ASN A 2 -0.24 20.27 10.82
C ASN A 2 1.14 19.62 10.70
N VAL A 3 1.63 19.52 9.47
CA VAL A 3 2.92 18.93 9.14
C VAL A 3 3.93 20.07 8.93
N LEU A 4 5.09 19.96 9.57
CA LEU A 4 6.19 20.91 9.39
C LEU A 4 6.67 20.87 7.93
N LYS A 5 6.94 22.02 7.32
CA LYS A 5 7.41 22.08 5.93
C LYS A 5 8.66 21.20 5.72
N PRO A 6 8.81 20.49 4.58
CA PRO A 6 9.91 19.54 4.37
C PRO A 6 11.32 20.12 4.61
N HIS A 7 11.59 21.34 4.13
CA HIS A 7 12.89 21.98 4.32
C HIS A 7 13.24 22.21 5.80
N LEU A 8 12.25 22.52 6.65
CA LEU A 8 12.47 22.68 8.09
C LEU A 8 12.75 21.34 8.78
N GLN A 9 12.13 20.25 8.31
CA GLN A 9 12.43 18.91 8.82
C GLN A 9 13.88 18.52 8.51
N ILE A 10 14.32 18.77 7.28
CA ILE A 10 15.71 18.54 6.85
C ILE A 10 16.67 19.33 7.74
N THR A 11 16.43 20.63 7.95
CA THR A 11 17.28 21.45 8.83
C THR A 11 17.37 20.89 10.25
N VAL A 12 16.25 20.43 10.82
CA VAL A 12 16.23 19.80 12.16
C VAL A 12 17.04 18.51 12.16
N PHE A 13 16.89 17.65 11.14
CA PHE A 13 17.67 16.42 11.02
C PHE A 13 19.17 16.69 10.87
N THR A 14 19.57 17.68 10.07
CA THR A 14 20.97 18.08 9.93
C THR A 14 21.56 18.56 11.26
N LEU A 15 20.81 19.34 12.03
CA LEU A 15 21.27 19.81 13.35
C LEU A 15 21.33 18.68 14.39
N LEU A 16 20.43 17.71 14.31
CA LEU A 16 20.48 16.49 15.14
C LEU A 16 21.69 15.63 14.77
N ALA A 17 22.01 15.49 13.48
CA ALA A 17 23.20 14.80 12.99
C ALA A 17 24.49 15.47 13.49
N ALA A 18 24.50 16.81 13.56
CA ALA A 18 25.60 17.61 14.12
C ALA A 18 25.66 17.59 15.67
N GLY A 19 24.82 16.79 16.35
CA GLY A 19 24.84 16.63 17.80
C GLY A 19 24.30 17.83 18.60
N LYS A 20 23.56 18.75 17.96
CA LYS A 20 23.01 19.93 18.64
C LYS A 20 21.87 19.56 19.58
N SER A 21 21.78 20.24 20.73
CA SER A 21 20.71 19.99 21.70
C SER A 21 19.35 20.49 21.19
N GLN A 22 18.25 19.87 21.61
CA GLN A 22 16.89 20.31 21.23
C GLN A 22 16.62 21.78 21.59
N ARG A 23 17.24 22.29 22.67
CA ARG A 23 17.12 23.71 23.07
C ARG A 23 17.81 24.63 22.08
N GLU A 24 18.98 24.25 21.59
CA GLU A 24 19.75 25.00 20.61
C GLU A 24 19.05 24.99 19.24
N ILE A 25 18.54 23.83 18.82
CA ILE A 25 17.74 23.69 17.59
C ILE A 25 16.52 24.60 17.64
N ALA A 26 15.80 24.66 18.77
CA ALA A 26 14.64 25.54 18.93
C ALA A 26 15.01 27.03 18.80
N ARG A 27 16.16 27.46 19.35
CA ARG A 27 16.65 28.84 19.23
C ARG A 27 17.02 29.21 17.80
N VAL A 28 17.65 28.30 17.06
CA VAL A 28 18.10 28.55 15.68
C VAL A 28 16.96 28.47 14.68
N THR A 29 16.10 27.47 14.80
CA THR A 29 15.02 27.20 13.82
C THR A 29 13.70 27.87 14.16
N GLN A 30 13.55 28.41 15.39
CA GLN A 30 12.29 28.97 15.91
C GLN A 30 11.11 27.97 15.86
N ILE A 31 11.41 26.66 15.92
CA ILE A 31 10.43 25.59 15.98
C ILE A 31 10.17 25.21 17.44
N ASP A 32 8.91 24.95 17.79
CA ASP A 32 8.55 24.45 19.11
C ASP A 32 9.30 23.15 19.44
N ARG A 33 9.86 23.08 20.65
CA ARG A 33 10.58 21.94 21.19
C ARG A 33 9.77 20.64 21.15
N LYS A 34 8.43 20.69 21.25
CA LYS A 34 7.57 19.49 21.11
C LYS A 34 7.63 18.91 19.69
N ALA A 35 7.70 19.76 18.66
CA ALA A 35 7.85 19.31 17.28
C ALA A 35 9.24 18.72 17.04
N ILE A 36 10.28 19.37 17.56
CA ILE A 36 11.67 18.87 17.50
C ILE A 36 11.75 17.49 18.18
N ARG A 37 11.16 17.31 19.38
CA ARG A 37 11.14 16.02 20.07
C ARG A 37 10.48 14.92 19.25
N ARG A 38 9.35 15.20 18.58
CA ARG A 38 8.70 14.23 17.67
C ARG A 38 9.62 13.85 16.51
N LEU A 39 10.27 14.84 15.90
CA LEU A 39 11.23 14.61 14.82
C LEU A 39 12.47 13.83 15.30
N THR A 40 12.96 14.05 16.53
CA THR A 40 14.07 13.28 17.09
C THR A 40 13.74 11.79 17.20
N VAL A 41 12.52 11.45 17.62
CA VAL A 41 12.07 10.04 17.69
C VAL A 41 12.05 9.39 16.30
N LEU A 42 11.54 10.12 15.30
CA LEU A 42 11.53 9.66 13.91
C LEU A 42 12.95 9.47 13.35
N TYR A 43 13.82 10.46 13.59
CA TYR A 43 15.23 10.42 13.16
C TYR A 43 15.98 9.20 13.72
N VAL A 44 15.81 8.90 15.01
CA VAL A 44 16.41 7.71 15.65
C VAL A 44 15.82 6.42 15.06
N ALA A 45 14.52 6.38 14.83
CA ALA A 45 13.86 5.21 14.23
C ALA A 45 14.28 4.98 12.76
N GLU A 46 14.54 6.04 12.00
CA GLU A 46 15.07 5.98 10.63
C GLU A 46 16.53 5.55 10.61
N GLN A 47 17.37 6.09 11.49
CA GLN A 47 18.75 5.62 11.65
C GLN A 47 18.82 4.13 12.01
N ALA A 48 17.94 3.65 12.88
CA ALA A 48 17.87 2.23 13.22
C ALA A 48 17.42 1.34 12.04
N LYS A 49 16.79 1.91 11.01
CA LYS A 49 16.32 1.18 9.83
C LYS A 49 17.32 1.17 8.67
N ALA A 50 18.20 2.17 8.59
CA ALA A 50 19.24 2.27 7.56
C ALA A 50 20.53 1.55 7.98
N PRO A 51 21.17 0.74 7.12
CA PRO A 51 22.46 0.15 7.43
C PRO A 51 23.56 1.22 7.28
N GLY A 52 23.97 1.84 8.39
CA GLY A 52 25.13 2.73 8.43
C GLY A 52 26.44 1.95 8.49
N VAL A 53 27.46 2.44 7.76
CA VAL A 53 28.78 1.81 7.57
C VAL A 53 29.49 1.45 8.89
N ALA A 54 30.06 0.24 8.86
CA ALA A 54 30.98 -0.46 9.76
C ALA A 54 31.71 0.33 10.86
N THR A 55 31.28 0.18 12.12
CA THR A 55 32.14 -0.15 13.27
C THR A 55 31.26 -0.71 14.39
N GLY A 56 31.40 -2.01 14.70
CA GLY A 56 30.93 -2.60 15.96
C GLY A 56 29.45 -3.01 16.06
N SER A 57 29.22 -4.32 16.11
CA SER A 57 27.97 -5.06 16.38
C SER A 57 26.98 -5.15 15.22
N VAL A 58 27.10 -6.28 14.50
CA VAL A 58 26.15 -6.76 13.50
C VAL A 58 24.84 -7.08 14.22
N SER A 59 23.91 -6.12 14.29
CA SER A 59 22.50 -6.47 14.46
C SER A 59 22.02 -6.98 13.11
N GLU A 60 22.35 -8.24 12.83
CA GLU A 60 21.84 -8.98 11.69
C GLU A 60 20.32 -8.95 11.81
N LYS A 61 19.64 -8.27 10.87
CA LYS A 61 18.22 -8.54 10.67
C LYS A 61 18.14 -10.05 10.46
N PRO A 62 17.37 -10.80 11.27
CA PRO A 62 17.29 -12.24 11.10
C PRO A 62 16.93 -12.50 9.62
N PRO A 63 17.60 -13.45 8.95
CA PRO A 63 17.30 -13.76 7.57
C PRO A 63 15.79 -13.99 7.43
N PRO A 64 15.16 -13.57 6.32
CA PRO A 64 13.75 -13.81 6.11
C PRO A 64 13.49 -15.27 6.37
N ARG A 65 12.64 -15.55 7.37
CA ARG A 65 12.34 -16.91 7.78
C ARG A 65 11.95 -17.67 6.51
N PRO A 66 12.57 -18.82 6.20
CA PRO A 66 12.14 -19.62 5.06
C PRO A 66 10.63 -19.79 5.19
N PRO A 67 9.85 -19.65 4.11
CA PRO A 67 8.41 -19.82 4.17
C PRO A 67 8.16 -21.13 4.88
N GLY A 68 7.61 -21.04 6.10
CA GLY A 68 7.22 -22.24 6.84
C GLY A 68 6.26 -23.04 5.97
N PRO A 69 6.06 -24.33 6.24
CA PRO A 69 5.03 -25.10 5.53
C PRO A 69 3.77 -24.25 5.56
N ASN A 70 3.32 -23.82 4.38
CA ASN A 70 2.15 -22.96 4.24
C ASN A 70 1.04 -23.72 4.96
N ARG A 71 0.71 -23.31 6.18
CA ARG A 71 -0.51 -23.76 6.82
C ARG A 71 -1.57 -23.10 5.98
N VAL A 72 -2.02 -23.80 4.95
CA VAL A 72 -3.19 -23.46 4.18
C VAL A 72 -4.30 -23.48 5.21
N SER A 73 -4.57 -22.34 5.86
CA SER A 73 -5.73 -22.23 6.72
C SER A 73 -6.90 -22.27 5.76
N THR A 74 -7.45 -23.46 5.56
CA THR A 74 -8.66 -23.66 4.78
C THR A 74 -9.70 -22.75 5.39
N SER A 75 -10.16 -21.77 4.61
CA SER A 75 -11.18 -20.86 5.10
C SER A 75 -12.43 -21.66 5.48
N SER A 76 -13.19 -21.22 6.48
CA SER A 76 -14.47 -21.85 6.82
C SER A 76 -15.46 -21.86 5.64
N CYS A 77 -15.20 -21.05 4.60
CA CYS A 77 -15.97 -20.98 3.37
C CYS A 77 -15.60 -22.06 2.34
N GLU A 78 -14.48 -22.80 2.51
CA GLU A 78 -14.05 -23.83 1.55
C GLU A 78 -15.12 -24.89 1.24
N PRO A 79 -15.85 -25.44 2.22
CA PRO A 79 -16.93 -26.41 1.94
C PRO A 79 -18.06 -25.84 1.06
N HIS A 80 -18.25 -24.52 1.10
CA HIS A 80 -19.30 -23.82 0.37
C HIS A 80 -18.77 -23.06 -0.84
N ARG A 81 -17.50 -23.30 -1.23
CA ARG A 81 -16.88 -22.72 -2.42
C ARG A 81 -17.75 -22.82 -3.68
N PRO A 82 -18.27 -24.00 -4.09
CA PRO A 82 -19.05 -24.11 -5.32
C PRO A 82 -20.31 -23.23 -5.29
N PHE A 83 -21.01 -23.19 -4.16
CA PHE A 83 -22.18 -22.33 -3.97
C PHE A 83 -21.81 -20.84 -4.08
N ILE A 84 -20.73 -20.42 -3.40
CA ILE A 84 -20.28 -19.03 -3.44
C ILE A 84 -19.90 -18.64 -4.88
N GLU A 85 -19.20 -19.49 -5.62
CA GLU A 85 -18.83 -19.24 -7.02
C GLU A 85 -20.05 -19.10 -7.94
N GLU A 86 -21.06 -19.95 -7.78
CA GLU A 86 -22.32 -19.83 -8.52
C GLU A 86 -23.05 -18.51 -8.23
N GLN A 87 -23.17 -18.14 -6.95
CA GLN A 87 -23.83 -16.87 -6.57
C GLN A 87 -23.03 -15.64 -7.03
N LEU A 88 -21.70 -15.72 -7.07
CA LEU A 88 -20.83 -14.67 -7.60
C LEU A 88 -20.98 -14.51 -9.12
N ARG A 89 -21.15 -15.60 -9.88
CA ARG A 89 -21.45 -15.54 -11.32
C ARG A 89 -22.76 -14.82 -11.59
N LEU A 90 -23.74 -14.97 -10.71
CA LEU A 90 -25.02 -14.24 -10.75
C LEU A 90 -24.90 -12.78 -10.27
N ARG A 91 -23.69 -12.30 -9.99
CA ARG A 91 -23.40 -10.93 -9.49
C ARG A 91 -24.19 -10.55 -8.24
N ARG A 92 -24.48 -11.52 -7.36
CA ARG A 92 -25.16 -11.25 -6.09
C ARG A 92 -24.25 -10.52 -5.11
N ASN A 93 -24.88 -9.73 -4.23
CA ASN A 93 -24.19 -9.04 -3.14
C ASN A 93 -23.68 -10.04 -2.09
N PHE A 94 -22.48 -9.80 -1.55
CA PHE A 94 -21.86 -10.63 -0.51
C PHE A 94 -22.72 -10.78 0.74
N THR A 95 -23.50 -9.75 1.10
CA THR A 95 -24.43 -9.86 2.25
C THR A 95 -25.51 -10.90 1.99
N ALA A 96 -26.06 -10.95 0.77
CA ALA A 96 -27.08 -11.94 0.41
C ALA A 96 -26.50 -13.36 0.40
N ILE A 97 -25.30 -13.53 -0.17
CA ILE A 97 -24.57 -14.80 -0.15
C ILE A 97 -24.34 -15.28 1.29
N TYR A 98 -23.95 -14.37 2.19
CA TYR A 98 -23.78 -14.70 3.61
C TYR A 98 -25.08 -15.14 4.29
N GLN A 99 -26.20 -14.45 4.04
CA GLN A 99 -27.48 -14.86 4.64
C GLN A 99 -27.92 -16.23 4.13
N GLU A 100 -27.83 -16.50 2.83
CA GLU A 100 -28.16 -17.82 2.29
C GLU A 100 -27.24 -18.93 2.82
N LEU A 101 -25.96 -18.62 3.06
CA LEU A 101 -25.03 -19.53 3.73
C LEU A 101 -25.48 -19.86 5.17
N VAL A 102 -25.97 -18.86 5.90
CA VAL A 102 -26.51 -19.07 7.26
C VAL A 102 -27.81 -19.88 7.21
N ASP A 103 -28.74 -19.49 6.34
CA ASP A 103 -30.09 -20.06 6.27
C ASP A 103 -30.11 -21.51 5.74
N GLN A 104 -29.32 -21.80 4.69
CA GLN A 104 -29.35 -23.10 4.01
C GLN A 104 -28.29 -24.07 4.54
N PHE A 105 -27.13 -23.55 4.96
CA PHE A 105 -25.98 -24.38 5.33
C PHE A 105 -25.58 -24.25 6.80
N GLY A 106 -26.27 -23.42 7.59
CA GLY A 106 -25.97 -23.23 9.02
C GLY A 106 -24.58 -22.62 9.26
N PHE A 107 -24.12 -21.75 8.35
CA PHE A 107 -22.78 -21.18 8.39
C PHE A 107 -22.50 -20.42 9.70
N THR A 108 -21.44 -20.81 10.42
CA THR A 108 -21.13 -20.31 11.77
C THR A 108 -20.08 -19.21 11.81
N ALA A 109 -19.30 -19.04 10.73
CA ALA A 109 -18.27 -18.00 10.69
C ALA A 109 -18.87 -16.63 10.33
N SER A 110 -18.11 -15.57 10.57
CA SER A 110 -18.60 -14.21 10.35
C SER A 110 -18.70 -13.83 8.87
N TYR A 111 -19.54 -12.84 8.56
CA TYR A 111 -19.65 -12.18 7.26
C TYR A 111 -18.28 -11.79 6.66
N ASN A 112 -17.35 -11.31 7.49
CA ASN A 112 -16.01 -10.92 7.03
C ASN A 112 -15.22 -12.09 6.42
N SER A 113 -15.51 -13.33 6.84
CA SER A 113 -14.93 -14.55 6.26
C SER A 113 -15.39 -14.72 4.81
N VAL A 114 -16.70 -14.56 4.56
CA VAL A 114 -17.29 -14.61 3.21
C VAL A 114 -16.77 -13.46 2.36
N LYS A 115 -16.77 -12.23 2.88
CA LYS A 115 -16.27 -11.05 2.16
C LYS A 115 -14.81 -11.22 1.70
N ARG A 116 -13.92 -11.69 2.58
CA ARG A 116 -12.50 -11.91 2.24
C ARG A 116 -12.33 -13.07 1.24
N PHE A 117 -13.07 -14.16 1.44
CA PHE A 117 -13.02 -15.32 0.56
C PHE A 117 -13.56 -15.02 -0.84
N ALA A 118 -14.78 -14.49 -0.93
CA ALA A 118 -15.40 -14.06 -2.17
C ALA A 118 -14.58 -12.97 -2.87
N GLY A 119 -14.01 -12.02 -2.12
CA GLY A 119 -13.10 -11.01 -2.68
C GLY A 119 -11.82 -11.61 -3.27
N THR A 120 -11.32 -12.72 -2.76
CA THR A 120 -10.17 -13.45 -3.33
C THR A 120 -10.55 -14.14 -4.64
N ILE A 121 -11.79 -14.65 -4.75
CA ILE A 121 -12.33 -15.27 -5.97
C ILE A 121 -12.59 -14.23 -7.06
N VAL A 122 -13.21 -13.10 -6.70
CA VAL A 122 -13.51 -12.00 -7.63
C VAL A 122 -12.23 -11.29 -8.09
N GLY A 123 -11.24 -11.17 -7.20
CA GLY A 123 -10.03 -10.38 -7.41
C GLY A 123 -8.96 -11.01 -8.30
N HIS A 124 -9.29 -11.93 -9.21
CA HIS A 124 -8.26 -12.53 -10.06
C HIS A 124 -8.68 -12.78 -11.52
N GLU A 125 -8.72 -11.70 -12.29
CA GLU A 125 -8.02 -11.65 -13.58
C GLU A 125 -7.01 -10.51 -13.46
N PRO A 126 -5.69 -10.75 -13.58
CA PRO A 126 -4.78 -9.64 -13.80
C PRO A 126 -5.27 -8.89 -15.04
N GLU A 127 -5.37 -7.55 -14.98
CA GLU A 127 -5.60 -6.75 -16.19
C GLU A 127 -4.52 -7.16 -17.20
N GLN A 128 -4.94 -7.86 -18.25
CA GLN A 128 -4.06 -8.18 -19.36
C GLN A 128 -3.80 -6.86 -20.08
N PHE A 129 -2.72 -6.19 -19.69
CA PHE A 129 -2.18 -5.10 -20.48
C PHE A 129 -1.56 -5.72 -21.72
N ASP A 130 -2.26 -5.66 -22.85
CA ASP A 130 -1.65 -5.93 -24.14
C ASP A 130 -0.55 -4.88 -24.34
N ARG A 131 0.70 -5.30 -24.17
CA ARG A 131 1.86 -4.44 -24.37
C ARG A 131 2.00 -4.25 -25.88
N LEU A 132 1.56 -3.09 -26.37
CA LEU A 132 1.86 -2.66 -27.73
C LEU A 132 3.37 -2.39 -27.81
N GLU A 133 4.10 -3.24 -28.53
CA GLU A 133 5.52 -3.07 -28.82
C GLU A 133 5.69 -2.49 -30.23
N PHE A 134 6.25 -1.29 -30.31
CA PHE A 134 6.54 -0.60 -31.57
C PHE A 134 8.05 -0.44 -31.76
N ARG A 135 8.51 -0.39 -33.01
CA ARG A 135 9.92 -0.06 -33.30
C ARG A 135 10.19 1.42 -33.09
N ALA A 136 11.43 1.77 -32.73
CA ALA A 136 11.84 3.17 -32.58
C ALA A 136 11.55 3.96 -33.87
N GLY A 137 10.61 4.91 -33.81
CA GLY A 137 10.19 5.76 -34.93
C GLY A 137 8.81 5.45 -35.55
N GLU A 138 8.14 4.38 -35.12
CA GLU A 138 6.83 3.98 -35.69
C GLU A 138 5.65 4.83 -35.18
N GLU A 139 5.75 5.43 -33.98
CA GLU A 139 4.71 6.31 -33.42
C GLU A 139 4.82 7.78 -33.88
N VAL A 140 5.77 8.12 -34.75
CA VAL A 140 6.03 9.51 -35.18
C VAL A 140 5.23 9.86 -36.43
N GLN A 141 3.90 9.74 -36.35
CA GLN A 141 3.01 10.54 -37.19
C GLN A 141 1.59 10.58 -36.59
N VAL A 142 1.38 11.52 -35.68
CA VAL A 142 0.01 11.97 -35.35
C VAL A 142 -0.35 12.99 -36.42
N ASP A 143 -1.10 12.55 -37.44
CA ASP A 143 -1.70 13.46 -38.42
C ASP A 143 -2.81 14.25 -37.71
N TYR A 144 -2.48 15.44 -37.23
CA TYR A 144 -3.47 16.40 -36.79
C TYR A 144 -4.14 16.97 -38.04
N GLY A 145 -4.96 16.16 -38.69
CA GLY A 145 -5.76 16.59 -39.84
C GLY A 145 -6.47 17.89 -39.50
N GLU A 146 -6.28 18.90 -40.34
CA GLU A 146 -6.91 20.21 -40.22
C GLU A 146 -8.40 20.02 -39.88
N GLY A 147 -8.80 20.49 -38.68
CA GLY A 147 -10.19 20.48 -38.28
C GLY A 147 -11.04 21.22 -39.32
N ALA A 148 -12.21 20.66 -39.65
CA ALA A 148 -13.10 21.24 -40.65
C ALA A 148 -13.43 22.71 -40.34
N LEU A 149 -13.41 23.57 -41.37
CA LEU A 149 -13.76 24.98 -41.24
C LEU A 149 -15.17 25.16 -40.68
N THR A 150 -15.26 25.73 -39.49
CA THR A 150 -16.54 26.15 -38.91
C THR A 150 -17.07 27.36 -39.66
N LEU A 151 -18.22 27.20 -40.33
CA LEU A 151 -18.98 28.31 -40.92
C LEU A 151 -19.48 29.23 -39.80
N VAL A 152 -18.99 30.46 -39.77
CA VAL A 152 -19.47 31.54 -38.90
C VAL A 152 -20.46 32.39 -39.70
N PRO A 153 -21.70 32.64 -39.21
CA PRO A 153 -22.53 33.73 -39.69
C PRO A 153 -22.17 35.07 -39.04
#